data_AF-K1EPU4-F1
#
_entry.id   AF-K1EPU4-F1
#
_cell.length_a   1.000
_cell.length_b   1.000
_cell.length_c   1.000
_cell.angle_alpha   90.00
_cell.angle_beta   90.00
_cell.angle_gamma   90.00
#
_symmetry.space_group_name_H-M   'P 1'
#
loop_
_entity.id
_entity.type
_entity.pdbx_description
1 polymer ?
#
loop_
_entity_poly.entity_id
_entity_poly.type
_entity_poly.pdbx_seq_one_letter_code
_entity_poly.pdbx_strand_id
1 'polypeptide(L)'
;MARRIVAPGRAAGPPARARPERRRPLERGPDGIVLPRGLSADDPIVEELASTPTGRETLTWLADNDIRVWYDDDLEGAYYQPALDSITLGKDQYRDGQTLVHEANHARWDLDDKAADVDDVSRNTYIQSEYDEETAGTVEAIQHAKERRADLGYAQYTESERRYDEGYDRGYNEALERGRSPQLAHQAGESAGREAVRERFSSGDSRSSDGGQTYGERAGETWDAENDWNPFNGI
;
A
#
# COMPACT_ATOMS: atom_id res chain seq x y z
N MET A 1 8.60 -46.87 -16.79
CA MET A 1 9.43 -46.07 -17.72
C MET A 1 8.55 -44.99 -18.35
N ALA A 2 9.14 -43.80 -18.55
CA ALA A 2 8.56 -42.58 -19.13
C ALA A 2 7.45 -41.86 -18.33
N ARG A 3 7.87 -40.88 -17.49
CA ARG A 3 6.98 -39.83 -16.97
C ARG A 3 6.71 -38.83 -18.11
N ARG A 4 5.44 -38.70 -18.47
CA ARG A 4 4.91 -37.71 -19.42
C ARG A 4 4.91 -36.35 -18.74
N ILE A 5 5.59 -35.37 -19.34
CA ILE A 5 5.48 -33.96 -18.99
C ILE A 5 4.08 -33.51 -19.45
N VAL A 6 3.25 -33.09 -18.51
CA VAL A 6 1.93 -32.49 -18.76
C VAL A 6 2.14 -30.98 -18.75
N ALA A 7 1.96 -30.35 -19.92
CA ALA A 7 1.88 -28.91 -20.03
C ALA A 7 0.67 -28.39 -19.23
N PRO A 8 0.79 -27.31 -18.43
CA PRO A 8 -0.36 -26.72 -17.79
C PRO A 8 -1.33 -26.19 -18.85
N GLY A 9 -2.58 -26.64 -18.73
CA GLY A 9 -3.66 -26.37 -19.66
C GLY A 9 -4.02 -24.89 -19.72
N ARG A 10 -4.46 -24.47 -20.91
CA ARG A 10 -5.17 -23.22 -21.16
C ARG A 10 -6.31 -23.06 -20.16
N ALA A 11 -6.15 -22.16 -19.20
CA ALA A 11 -7.27 -21.60 -18.46
C ALA A 11 -8.17 -20.83 -19.45
N ALA A 12 -9.48 -20.95 -19.25
CA ALA A 12 -10.50 -20.31 -20.07
C ALA A 12 -10.24 -18.80 -20.15
N GLY A 13 -10.35 -18.23 -21.35
CA GLY A 13 -10.18 -16.79 -21.57
C GLY A 13 -11.17 -15.97 -20.75
N PRO A 14 -10.84 -14.69 -20.45
CA PRO A 14 -11.69 -13.81 -19.67
C PRO A 14 -13.07 -13.67 -20.33
N PRO A 15 -14.16 -13.53 -19.54
CA PRO A 15 -15.49 -13.33 -20.10
C PRO A 15 -15.52 -12.09 -21.00
N ALA A 16 -16.26 -12.20 -22.10
CA ALA A 16 -16.42 -11.16 -23.11
C ALA A 16 -16.75 -9.79 -22.49
N ARG A 17 -16.09 -8.75 -22.99
CA ARG A 17 -16.23 -7.34 -22.61
C ARG A 17 -17.68 -7.00 -22.26
N ALA A 18 -17.95 -6.80 -20.97
CA ALA A 18 -19.20 -6.22 -20.51
C ALA A 18 -19.39 -4.88 -21.24
N ARG A 19 -20.61 -4.63 -21.72
CA ARG A 19 -21.02 -3.30 -22.21
C ARG A 19 -20.61 -2.25 -21.18
N PRO A 20 -20.19 -1.03 -21.58
CA PRO A 20 -19.95 0.02 -20.60
C PRO A 20 -21.25 0.23 -19.83
N GLU A 21 -21.25 -0.19 -18.56
CA GLU A 21 -22.36 0.12 -17.68
C GLU A 21 -22.50 1.64 -17.70
N ARG A 22 -23.73 2.12 -17.90
CA ARG A 22 -24.03 3.54 -17.68
C ARG A 22 -23.50 3.85 -16.28
N ARG A 23 -22.51 4.75 -16.17
CA ARG A 23 -21.88 5.13 -14.89
C ARG A 23 -23.00 5.41 -13.89
N ARG A 24 -23.25 4.47 -12.97
CA ARG A 24 -24.20 4.68 -11.88
C ARG A 24 -23.66 5.85 -11.05
N PRO A 25 -24.52 6.73 -10.52
CA PRO A 25 -24.07 7.72 -9.54
C PRO A 25 -23.29 7.01 -8.43
N LEU A 26 -22.15 7.58 -8.03
CA LEU A 26 -21.40 7.07 -6.90
C LEU A 26 -22.26 7.14 -5.64
N GLU A 27 -22.12 6.12 -4.80
CA GLU A 27 -22.82 6.05 -3.52
C GLU A 27 -22.29 7.10 -2.55
N ARG A 28 -23.12 7.50 -1.58
CA ARG A 28 -22.70 8.40 -0.51
C ARG A 28 -22.69 7.64 0.81
N GLY A 29 -21.56 7.68 1.49
CA GLY A 29 -21.38 7.11 2.82
C GLY A 29 -21.72 8.08 3.95
N PRO A 30 -21.25 7.80 5.17
CA PRO A 30 -21.37 8.69 6.32
C PRO A 30 -20.94 10.12 5.99
N ASP A 31 -21.64 11.10 6.58
CA ASP A 31 -21.41 12.54 6.38
C ASP A 31 -21.44 13.02 4.92
N GLY A 32 -22.01 12.22 4.01
CA GLY A 32 -22.18 12.58 2.60
C GLY A 32 -20.94 12.37 1.73
N ILE A 33 -19.90 11.70 2.26
CA ILE A 33 -18.67 11.35 1.54
C ILE A 33 -19.03 10.53 0.29
N VAL A 34 -18.46 10.91 -0.85
CA VAL A 34 -18.62 10.13 -2.08
C VAL A 34 -17.75 8.89 -1.99
N LEU A 35 -18.35 7.71 -2.18
CA LEU A 35 -17.65 6.45 -2.06
C LEU A 35 -17.07 6.00 -3.41
N PRO A 36 -15.88 5.36 -3.41
CA PRO A 36 -15.35 4.74 -4.62
C PRO A 36 -16.26 3.60 -5.08
N ARG A 37 -16.21 3.28 -6.38
CA ARG A 37 -16.99 2.16 -6.91
C ARG A 37 -16.62 0.87 -6.19
N GLY A 38 -17.63 0.07 -5.85
CA GLY A 38 -17.44 -1.23 -5.21
C GLY A 38 -17.45 -1.20 -3.69
N LEU A 39 -17.46 -0.01 -3.07
CA LEU A 39 -17.86 0.16 -1.67
C LEU A 39 -19.29 0.69 -1.59
N SER A 40 -19.96 0.37 -0.49
CA SER A 40 -21.29 0.81 -0.11
C SER A 40 -21.27 1.47 1.27
N ALA A 41 -22.30 2.25 1.58
CA ALA A 41 -22.41 2.95 2.86
C ALA A 41 -22.54 1.99 4.06
N ASP A 42 -23.02 0.77 3.79
CA ASP A 42 -23.19 -0.29 4.79
C ASP A 42 -21.94 -1.18 4.95
N ASP A 43 -20.87 -0.94 4.16
CA ASP A 43 -19.63 -1.70 4.30
C ASP A 43 -18.91 -1.31 5.60
N PRO A 44 -18.53 -2.27 6.46
CA PRO A 44 -17.83 -1.97 7.72
C PRO A 44 -16.53 -1.18 7.54
N ILE A 45 -15.83 -1.40 6.41
CA ILE A 45 -14.61 -0.66 6.09
C ILE A 45 -14.90 0.83 5.83
N VAL A 46 -16.07 1.16 5.28
CA VAL A 46 -16.49 2.55 5.03
C VAL A 46 -16.79 3.25 6.34
N GLU A 47 -17.48 2.59 7.27
CA GLU A 47 -17.70 3.11 8.62
C GLU A 47 -16.37 3.38 9.34
N GLU A 48 -15.44 2.42 9.28
CA GLU A 48 -14.09 2.56 9.84
C GLU A 48 -13.33 3.75 9.24
N LEU A 49 -13.26 3.84 7.91
CA LEU A 49 -12.50 4.90 7.25
C LEU A 49 -13.14 6.27 7.46
N ALA A 50 -14.47 6.34 7.41
CA ALA A 50 -15.19 7.59 7.63
C ALA A 50 -14.98 8.15 9.05
N SER A 51 -14.60 7.31 10.03
CA SER A 51 -14.37 7.75 11.40
C SER A 51 -13.11 8.59 11.58
N THR A 52 -12.21 8.68 10.59
CA THR A 52 -10.93 9.41 10.72
C THR A 52 -10.67 10.39 9.59
N PRO A 53 -9.89 11.47 9.81
CA PRO A 53 -9.43 12.34 8.73
C PRO A 53 -8.76 11.58 7.58
N THR A 54 -7.77 10.73 7.87
CA THR A 54 -7.00 9.99 6.86
C THR A 54 -7.89 9.04 6.05
N GLY A 55 -8.83 8.35 6.71
CA GLY A 55 -9.75 7.44 6.03
C GLY A 55 -10.77 8.16 5.14
N ARG A 56 -11.30 9.31 5.58
CA ARG A 56 -12.18 10.16 4.75
C ARG A 56 -11.47 10.70 3.51
N GLU A 57 -10.24 11.16 3.67
CA GLU A 57 -9.39 11.62 2.57
C GLU A 57 -9.11 10.48 1.58
N THR A 58 -8.87 9.27 2.09
CA THR A 58 -8.68 8.07 1.27
C THR A 58 -9.93 7.70 0.46
N LEU A 59 -11.10 7.62 1.09
CA LEU A 59 -12.36 7.35 0.38
C LEU A 59 -12.62 8.39 -0.71
N THR A 60 -12.42 9.67 -0.39
CA THR A 60 -12.64 10.78 -1.33
C THR A 60 -11.67 10.70 -2.51
N TRP A 61 -10.38 10.50 -2.25
CA TRP A 61 -9.37 10.43 -3.29
C TRP A 61 -9.61 9.25 -4.24
N LEU A 62 -9.96 8.07 -3.71
CA LEU A 62 -10.28 6.90 -4.54
C LEU A 62 -11.51 7.17 -5.44
N ALA A 63 -12.54 7.83 -4.90
CA ALA A 63 -13.73 8.19 -5.64
C ALA A 63 -13.44 9.22 -6.75
N ASP A 64 -12.68 10.26 -6.43
CA ASP A 64 -12.32 11.35 -7.36
C ASP A 64 -11.43 10.86 -8.51
N ASN A 65 -10.59 9.86 -8.27
CA ASN A 65 -9.71 9.26 -9.27
C ASN A 65 -10.29 8.00 -9.93
N ASP A 66 -11.60 7.76 -9.77
CA ASP A 66 -12.31 6.63 -10.40
C ASP A 66 -11.75 5.23 -10.04
N ILE A 67 -10.93 5.12 -8.98
CA ILE A 67 -10.33 3.86 -8.50
C ILE A 67 -11.42 2.98 -7.89
N ARG A 68 -11.50 1.73 -8.35
CA ARG A 68 -12.50 0.76 -7.91
C ARG A 68 -11.98 -0.13 -6.79
N VAL A 69 -12.80 -0.43 -5.79
CA VAL A 69 -12.50 -1.44 -4.76
C VAL A 69 -13.27 -2.72 -5.05
N TRP A 70 -12.62 -3.86 -4.89
CA TRP A 70 -13.19 -5.19 -5.04
C TRP A 70 -12.94 -6.04 -3.80
N TYR A 71 -13.89 -6.91 -3.49
CA TYR A 71 -13.69 -7.99 -2.55
C TYR A 71 -13.51 -9.31 -3.30
N ASP A 72 -12.49 -10.06 -2.93
CA ASP A 72 -12.24 -11.41 -3.44
C ASP A 72 -12.08 -12.37 -2.24
N ASP A 73 -12.98 -13.34 -2.12
CA ASP A 73 -12.97 -14.32 -1.03
C ASP A 73 -11.92 -15.43 -1.27
N ASP A 74 -11.47 -15.61 -2.51
CA ASP A 74 -10.49 -16.64 -2.89
C ASP A 74 -9.03 -16.13 -2.79
N LEU A 75 -8.86 -14.84 -2.50
CA LEU A 75 -7.56 -14.18 -2.41
C LEU A 75 -7.05 -14.09 -0.96
N GLU A 76 -5.78 -14.44 -0.76
CA GLU A 76 -5.05 -14.29 0.51
C GLU A 76 -4.05 -13.13 0.47
N GLY A 77 -4.55 -11.92 0.20
CA GLY A 77 -3.76 -10.68 0.14
C GLY A 77 -4.62 -9.47 -0.16
N ALA A 78 -4.01 -8.30 -0.22
CA ALA A 78 -4.57 -7.11 -0.85
C ALA A 78 -3.55 -6.56 -1.85
N TYR A 79 -4.02 -5.94 -2.93
CA TYR A 79 -3.16 -5.30 -3.91
C TYR A 79 -3.92 -4.30 -4.78
N TYR A 80 -3.24 -3.23 -5.15
CA TYR A 80 -3.60 -2.36 -6.27
C TYR A 80 -3.22 -2.99 -7.62
N GLN A 81 -4.05 -2.78 -8.64
CA GLN A 81 -3.86 -3.25 -10.01
C GLN A 81 -3.88 -2.03 -10.96
N PRO A 82 -2.70 -1.50 -11.37
CA PRO A 82 -2.60 -0.34 -12.26
C PRO A 82 -3.41 -0.49 -13.55
N ALA A 83 -3.34 -1.65 -14.19
CA ALA A 83 -4.00 -1.88 -15.47
C ALA A 83 -5.55 -1.83 -15.43
N LEU A 84 -6.15 -1.90 -14.24
CA LEU A 84 -7.60 -1.92 -14.03
C LEU A 84 -8.10 -0.73 -13.21
N ASP A 85 -7.23 0.18 -12.77
CA ASP A 85 -7.54 1.24 -11.82
C ASP A 85 -8.33 0.70 -10.62
N SER A 86 -7.83 -0.40 -10.02
CA SER A 86 -8.60 -1.10 -8.98
C SER A 86 -7.76 -1.71 -7.87
N ILE A 87 -8.30 -1.67 -6.67
CA ILE A 87 -7.79 -2.32 -5.47
C ILE A 87 -8.63 -3.57 -5.20
N THR A 88 -7.98 -4.71 -4.98
CA THR A 88 -8.65 -5.93 -4.53
C THR A 88 -8.27 -6.23 -3.10
N LEU A 89 -9.27 -6.38 -2.24
CA LEU A 89 -9.13 -6.80 -0.85
C LEU A 89 -9.53 -8.27 -0.71
N GLY A 90 -8.59 -9.10 -0.28
CA GLY A 90 -8.79 -10.50 0.03
C GLY A 90 -9.72 -10.72 1.22
N LYS A 91 -9.91 -11.98 1.63
CA LYS A 91 -10.76 -12.31 2.79
C LYS A 91 -10.15 -11.85 4.14
N ASP A 92 -10.98 -11.90 5.18
CA ASP A 92 -10.58 -11.78 6.59
C ASP A 92 -9.75 -10.50 6.89
N GLN A 93 -8.50 -10.66 7.34
CA GLN A 93 -7.66 -9.56 7.82
C GLN A 93 -7.25 -8.55 6.74
N TYR A 94 -7.61 -8.76 5.47
CA TYR A 94 -7.33 -7.81 4.39
C TYR A 94 -8.50 -6.85 4.13
N ARG A 95 -9.62 -6.99 4.85
CA ARG A 95 -10.82 -6.13 4.72
C ARG A 95 -10.93 -5.11 5.85
N ASP A 96 -9.84 -4.40 6.13
CA ASP A 96 -9.77 -3.35 7.14
C ASP A 96 -9.28 -2.02 6.56
N GLY A 97 -9.54 -0.93 7.29
CA GLY A 97 -9.21 0.42 6.86
C GLY A 97 -7.72 0.68 6.68
N GLN A 98 -6.84 0.09 7.51
CA GLN A 98 -5.39 0.26 7.36
C GLN A 98 -4.92 -0.36 6.04
N THR A 99 -5.42 -1.56 5.72
CA THR A 99 -5.12 -2.22 4.44
C THR A 99 -5.56 -1.37 3.25
N LEU A 100 -6.80 -0.85 3.23
CA LEU A 100 -7.23 -0.01 2.10
C LEU A 100 -6.48 1.33 2.01
N VAL A 101 -6.09 1.93 3.13
CA VAL A 101 -5.23 3.13 3.12
C VAL A 101 -3.87 2.83 2.50
N HIS A 102 -3.27 1.68 2.82
CA HIS A 102 -2.01 1.25 2.23
C HIS A 102 -2.14 1.01 0.72
N GLU A 103 -3.16 0.27 0.27
CA GLU A 103 -3.37 0.03 -1.17
C GLU A 103 -3.69 1.31 -1.96
N ALA A 104 -4.37 2.28 -1.33
CA ALA A 104 -4.60 3.58 -1.94
C ALA A 104 -3.30 4.36 -2.17
N ASN A 105 -2.25 4.15 -1.35
CA ASN A 105 -0.95 4.73 -1.60
C ASN A 105 -0.32 4.19 -2.90
N HIS A 106 -0.40 2.88 -3.18
CA HIS A 106 0.07 2.34 -4.44
C HIS A 106 -0.62 2.99 -5.65
N ALA A 107 -1.94 3.15 -5.57
CA ALA A 107 -2.70 3.87 -6.60
C ALA A 107 -2.26 5.34 -6.76
N ARG A 108 -1.94 6.03 -5.66
CA ARG A 108 -1.41 7.41 -5.70
C ARG A 108 -0.05 7.48 -6.36
N TRP A 109 0.83 6.54 -6.04
CA TRP A 109 2.18 6.51 -6.58
C TRP A 109 2.21 6.24 -8.08
N ASP A 110 1.34 5.35 -8.54
CA ASP A 110 1.09 5.10 -9.95
C ASP A 110 0.55 6.34 -10.67
N LEU A 111 -0.54 6.95 -10.17
CA LEU A 111 -1.16 8.12 -10.81
C LEU A 111 -0.30 9.41 -10.75
N ASP A 112 0.58 9.54 -9.76
CA ASP A 112 1.48 10.70 -9.62
C ASP A 112 2.81 10.50 -10.37
N ASP A 113 2.99 9.42 -11.13
CA ASP A 113 4.25 9.04 -11.81
C ASP A 113 5.46 9.03 -10.84
N LYS A 114 5.25 8.55 -9.60
CA LYS A 114 6.29 8.47 -8.56
C LYS A 114 7.00 7.14 -8.52
N ALA A 115 6.32 6.06 -8.94
CA ALA A 115 6.93 4.74 -9.03
C ALA A 115 8.03 4.75 -10.10
N ALA A 116 9.21 4.22 -9.76
CA ALA A 116 10.28 4.10 -10.72
C ALA A 116 9.93 3.07 -11.79
N ASP A 117 10.02 3.46 -13.07
CA ASP A 117 9.82 2.54 -14.18
C ASP A 117 10.99 1.55 -14.27
N VAL A 118 10.66 0.26 -14.18
CA VAL A 118 11.59 -0.86 -14.21
C VAL A 118 12.47 -0.88 -15.47
N ASP A 119 11.98 -0.31 -16.58
CA ASP A 119 12.69 -0.25 -17.87
C ASP A 119 13.65 0.96 -17.97
N ASP A 120 13.44 2.00 -17.15
CA ASP A 120 14.15 3.28 -17.28
C ASP A 120 15.21 3.52 -16.20
N VAL A 121 15.19 2.74 -15.10
CA VAL A 121 16.09 2.96 -13.97
C VAL A 121 17.02 1.77 -13.68
N SER A 122 18.10 2.05 -12.94
CA SER A 122 18.97 0.99 -12.43
C SER A 122 18.23 0.08 -11.45
N ARG A 123 18.64 -1.19 -11.37
CA ARG A 123 18.12 -2.16 -10.39
C ARG A 123 18.07 -1.61 -8.96
N ASN A 124 19.13 -0.93 -8.53
CA ASN A 124 19.17 -0.36 -7.18
C ASN A 124 18.19 0.81 -7.05
N THR A 125 18.08 1.68 -8.05
CA THR A 125 17.11 2.77 -8.05
C THR A 125 15.68 2.23 -7.96
N TYR A 126 15.37 1.18 -8.73
CA TYR A 126 14.08 0.49 -8.68
C TYR A 126 13.78 -0.03 -7.27
N ILE A 127 14.68 -0.81 -6.69
CA ILE A 127 14.54 -1.34 -5.32
C ILE A 127 14.38 -0.22 -4.28
N GLN A 128 15.11 0.89 -4.41
CA GLN A 128 14.98 2.02 -3.47
C GLN A 128 13.62 2.71 -3.59
N SER A 129 13.11 2.88 -4.82
CA SER A 129 11.77 3.45 -5.08
C SER A 129 10.69 2.58 -4.46
N GLU A 130 10.77 1.27 -4.67
CA GLU A 130 9.87 0.27 -4.10
C GLU A 130 9.84 0.34 -2.56
N TYR A 131 11.00 0.52 -1.91
CA TYR A 131 11.03 0.79 -0.47
C TYR A 131 10.39 2.12 -0.08
N ASP A 132 10.53 3.18 -0.90
CA ASP A 132 9.97 4.50 -0.59
C ASP A 132 8.44 4.46 -0.66
N GLU A 133 7.89 3.74 -1.63
CA GLU A 133 6.46 3.53 -1.83
C GLU A 133 5.82 2.81 -0.64
N GLU A 134 6.37 1.65 -0.28
CA GLU A 134 5.92 0.87 0.87
C GLU A 134 6.02 1.63 2.19
N THR A 135 7.08 2.43 2.34
CA THR A 135 7.26 3.28 3.51
C THR A 135 6.16 4.33 3.57
N ALA A 136 5.83 4.99 2.46
CA ALA A 136 4.77 5.98 2.40
C ALA A 136 3.40 5.36 2.75
N GLY A 137 3.05 4.25 2.12
CA GLY A 137 1.78 3.55 2.37
C GLY A 137 1.66 3.04 3.80
N THR A 138 2.74 2.49 4.35
CA THR A 138 2.78 2.05 5.75
C THR A 138 2.59 3.23 6.70
N VAL A 139 3.27 4.35 6.48
CA VAL A 139 3.17 5.53 7.36
C VAL A 139 1.77 6.16 7.32
N GLU A 140 1.12 6.21 6.17
CA GLU A 140 -0.28 6.64 6.07
C GLU A 140 -1.24 5.70 6.81
N ALA A 141 -1.05 4.37 6.69
CA ALA A 141 -1.83 3.40 7.45
C ALA A 141 -1.60 3.50 8.97
N ILE A 142 -0.36 3.80 9.39
CA ILE A 142 -0.02 4.10 10.80
C ILE A 142 -0.77 5.35 11.28
N GLN A 143 -0.83 6.41 10.47
CA GLN A 143 -1.55 7.63 10.81
C GLN A 143 -3.04 7.37 10.97
N HIS A 144 -3.67 6.63 10.05
CA HIS A 144 -5.06 6.21 10.18
C HIS A 144 -5.31 5.42 11.48
N ALA A 145 -4.43 4.48 11.82
CA ALA A 145 -4.52 3.72 13.06
C ALA A 145 -4.39 4.62 14.30
N LYS A 146 -3.45 5.56 14.32
CA LYS A 146 -3.29 6.53 15.41
C LYS A 146 -4.55 7.37 15.62
N GLU A 147 -5.17 7.85 14.54
CA GLU A 147 -6.44 8.59 14.59
C GLU A 147 -7.58 7.73 15.15
N ARG A 148 -7.73 6.49 14.65
CA ARG A 148 -8.70 5.51 15.18
C ARG A 148 -8.52 5.29 16.67
N ARG A 149 -7.27 5.16 17.14
CA ARG A 149 -6.98 4.95 18.56
C ARG A 149 -7.30 6.16 19.42
N ALA A 150 -7.00 7.36 18.94
CA ALA A 150 -7.31 8.59 19.64
C ALA A 150 -8.82 8.77 19.85
N ASP A 151 -9.63 8.38 18.86
CA ASP A 151 -11.08 8.57 18.88
C ASP A 151 -11.86 7.39 19.51
N LEU A 152 -11.42 6.15 19.28
CA LEU A 152 -12.18 4.94 19.66
C LEU A 152 -11.54 4.11 20.77
N GLY A 153 -10.31 4.43 21.19
CA GLY A 153 -9.60 3.69 22.24
C GLY A 153 -9.19 2.26 21.86
N TYR A 154 -9.16 1.93 20.57
CA TYR A 154 -8.79 0.58 20.09
C TYR A 154 -7.27 0.32 20.24
N ALA A 155 -6.84 -0.94 20.35
CA ALA A 155 -5.47 -1.30 20.73
C ALA A 155 -4.90 -2.50 19.95
N GLN A 156 -4.92 -2.45 18.63
CA GLN A 156 -3.96 -3.19 17.83
C GLN A 156 -2.82 -2.24 17.47
N TYR A 157 -1.60 -2.67 17.72
CA TYR A 157 -0.39 -1.88 17.56
C TYR A 157 0.62 -2.73 16.81
N THR A 158 0.81 -2.45 15.53
CA THR A 158 1.65 -3.26 14.66
C THR A 158 3.14 -3.07 14.99
N GLU A 159 3.99 -3.94 14.46
CA GLU A 159 5.45 -3.76 14.59
C GLU A 159 5.94 -2.50 13.87
N SER A 160 5.37 -2.18 12.68
CA SER A 160 5.71 -0.95 11.97
C SER A 160 5.34 0.29 12.78
N GLU A 161 4.21 0.27 13.49
CA GLU A 161 3.82 1.35 14.40
C GLU A 161 4.76 1.52 15.58
N ARG A 162 5.18 0.42 16.22
CA ARG A 162 6.21 0.46 17.28
C ARG A 162 7.47 1.15 16.80
N ARG A 163 7.99 0.72 15.65
CA ARG A 163 9.22 1.27 15.09
C ARG A 163 9.08 2.72 14.69
N TYR A 164 7.93 3.09 14.11
CA TYR A 164 7.64 4.49 13.80
C TYR A 164 7.67 5.35 15.06
N ASP A 165 6.98 4.94 16.13
CA ASP A 165 6.90 5.72 17.36
C ASP A 165 8.23 5.79 18.11
N GLU A 166 8.99 4.69 18.16
CA GLU A 166 10.35 4.67 18.71
C GLU A 166 11.30 5.58 17.92
N GLY A 167 11.23 5.54 16.58
CA GLY A 167 11.98 6.43 15.70
C GLY A 167 11.58 7.89 15.90
N TYR A 168 10.27 8.15 15.99
CA TYR A 168 9.72 9.48 16.24
C TYR A 168 10.22 10.04 17.56
N ASP A 169 10.06 9.30 18.66
CA ASP A 169 10.46 9.74 19.99
C ASP A 169 11.97 10.00 20.04
N ARG A 170 12.78 9.16 19.40
CA ARG A 170 14.23 9.38 19.28
C ARG A 170 14.54 10.68 18.56
N GLY A 171 14.02 10.87 17.34
CA GLY A 171 14.29 12.06 16.53
C GLY A 171 13.78 13.35 17.18
N TYR A 172 12.60 13.30 17.79
CA TYR A 172 11.99 14.41 18.51
C TYR A 172 12.83 14.84 19.71
N ASN A 173 13.21 13.88 20.57
CA ASN A 173 13.99 14.17 21.78
C ASN A 173 15.40 14.67 21.44
N GLU A 174 16.09 14.06 20.47
CA GLU A 174 17.39 14.55 20.00
C GLU A 174 17.32 15.99 19.48
N ALA A 175 16.26 16.35 18.76
CA ALA A 175 16.09 17.71 18.25
C ALA A 175 15.85 18.71 19.40
N LEU A 176 15.06 18.35 20.41
CA LEU A 176 14.87 19.18 21.60
C LEU A 176 16.17 19.35 22.39
N GLU A 177 16.95 18.30 22.58
CA GLU A 177 18.26 18.35 23.25
C GLU A 177 19.25 19.26 22.51
N ARG A 178 19.15 19.32 21.18
CA ARG A 178 19.91 20.25 20.32
C ARG A 178 19.33 21.68 20.32
N GLY A 179 18.33 21.97 21.14
CA GLY A 179 17.72 23.30 21.29
C GLY A 179 16.82 23.71 20.12
N ARG A 180 16.31 22.75 19.34
CA ARG A 180 15.34 23.04 18.27
C ARG A 180 13.98 23.42 18.86
N SER A 181 13.17 24.15 18.08
CA SER A 181 11.79 24.45 18.47
C SER A 181 10.93 23.18 18.45
N PRO A 182 9.80 23.15 19.17
CA PRO A 182 8.87 22.02 19.14
C PRO A 182 8.42 21.64 17.72
N GLN A 183 8.25 22.61 16.83
CA GLN A 183 7.86 22.35 15.44
C GLN A 183 8.98 21.65 14.66
N LEU A 184 10.24 22.07 14.83
CA LEU A 184 11.38 21.42 14.20
C LEU A 184 11.67 20.05 14.82
N ALA A 185 11.41 19.88 16.13
CA ALA A 185 11.51 18.59 16.78
C ALA A 185 10.43 17.62 16.28
N HIS A 186 9.20 18.09 16.09
CA HIS A 186 8.13 17.31 15.48
C HIS A 186 8.52 16.83 14.07
N GLN A 187 9.05 17.72 13.23
CA GLN A 187 9.55 17.34 11.89
C GLN A 187 10.69 16.32 11.96
N ALA A 188 11.61 16.46 12.92
CA ALA A 188 12.69 15.49 13.13
C ALA A 188 12.17 14.12 13.58
N GLY A 189 11.15 14.10 14.46
CA GLY A 189 10.46 12.87 14.85
C GLY A 189 9.78 12.20 13.66
N GLU A 190 8.97 12.93 12.89
CA GLU A 190 8.31 12.40 11.69
C GLU A 190 9.33 11.81 10.69
N SER A 191 10.45 12.50 10.46
CA SER A 191 11.53 12.00 9.59
C SER A 191 12.15 10.71 10.13
N ALA A 192 12.46 10.65 11.42
CA ALA A 192 13.10 9.49 12.04
C ALA A 192 12.15 8.29 12.16
N GLY A 193 10.86 8.53 12.38
CA GLY A 193 9.83 7.48 12.36
C GLY A 193 9.68 6.87 10.96
N ARG A 194 9.63 7.71 9.91
CA ARG A 194 9.61 7.24 8.51
C ARG A 194 10.85 6.43 8.17
N GLU A 195 12.03 6.87 8.59
CA GLU A 195 13.28 6.15 8.37
C GLU A 195 13.29 4.78 9.07
N ALA A 196 12.79 4.69 10.31
CA ALA A 196 12.68 3.42 11.02
C ALA A 196 11.72 2.41 10.35
N VAL A 197 10.65 2.91 9.71
CA VAL A 197 9.77 2.07 8.88
C VAL A 197 10.50 1.63 7.61
N ARG A 198 11.19 2.53 6.91
CA ARG A 198 11.98 2.23 5.71
C ARG A 198 13.03 1.16 5.97
N GLU A 199 13.74 1.25 7.10
CA GLU A 199 14.75 0.28 7.50
C GLU A 199 14.22 -1.15 7.53
N ARG A 200 12.94 -1.35 7.88
CA ARG A 200 12.29 -2.67 7.90
C ARG A 200 12.20 -3.31 6.51
N PHE A 201 12.05 -2.50 5.47
CA PHE A 201 12.03 -2.99 4.08
C PHE A 201 13.44 -3.25 3.59
N SER A 202 14.38 -2.34 3.87
CA SER A 202 15.76 -2.45 3.40
C SER A 202 16.63 -3.46 4.14
N SER A 203 16.36 -3.75 5.41
CA SER A 203 17.15 -4.68 6.24
C SER A 203 16.81 -6.16 6.00
N GLY A 204 15.70 -6.43 5.31
CA GLY A 204 15.17 -7.78 5.13
C GLY A 204 14.32 -8.29 6.31
N ASP A 205 13.95 -7.42 7.26
CA ASP A 205 12.98 -7.74 8.32
C ASP A 205 11.57 -7.97 7.76
N SER A 206 11.23 -7.32 6.63
CA SER A 206 10.01 -7.57 5.87
C SER A 206 10.23 -8.72 4.89
N ARG A 207 9.55 -9.85 5.13
CA ARG A 207 9.59 -11.04 4.27
C ARG A 207 8.22 -11.36 3.71
N SER A 208 8.17 -11.85 2.47
CA SER A 208 6.93 -12.36 1.87
C SER A 208 6.45 -13.63 2.58
N SER A 209 5.12 -13.78 2.70
CA SER A 209 4.46 -14.93 3.35
C SER A 209 4.72 -16.25 2.63
N ASP A 210 5.01 -16.20 1.32
CA ASP A 210 4.95 -17.38 0.44
C ASP A 210 6.33 -17.94 0.08
N GLY A 211 7.41 -17.30 0.52
CA GLY A 211 8.77 -17.72 0.15
C GLY A 211 9.90 -17.27 1.09
N GLY A 212 9.64 -16.40 2.06
CA GLY A 212 10.67 -15.93 2.99
C GLY A 212 11.71 -14.98 2.38
N GLN A 213 11.56 -14.63 1.10
CA GLN A 213 12.35 -13.61 0.42
C GLN A 213 12.08 -12.25 1.05
N THR A 214 13.12 -11.46 1.19
CA THR A 214 13.04 -10.06 1.57
C THR A 214 12.36 -9.25 0.47
N TYR A 215 11.79 -8.10 0.84
CA TYR A 215 11.16 -7.21 -0.13
C TYR A 215 12.12 -6.80 -1.26
N GLY A 216 13.38 -6.49 -0.92
CA GLY A 216 14.42 -6.14 -1.89
C GLY A 216 14.83 -7.26 -2.84
N GLU A 217 14.83 -8.52 -2.37
CA GLU A 217 15.09 -9.67 -3.24
C GLU A 217 13.98 -9.82 -4.28
N ARG A 218 12.71 -9.74 -3.87
CA ARG A 218 11.56 -9.83 -4.78
C ARG A 218 11.54 -8.68 -5.81
N ALA A 219 11.77 -7.44 -5.37
CA ALA A 219 11.84 -6.29 -6.27
C ALA A 219 13.03 -6.43 -7.24
N GLY A 220 14.18 -6.89 -6.73
CA GLY A 220 15.35 -7.16 -7.56
C GLY A 220 15.11 -8.24 -8.61
N GLU A 221 14.45 -9.34 -8.25
CA GLU A 221 14.08 -10.42 -9.18
C GLU A 221 13.09 -9.95 -10.24
N THR A 222 12.16 -9.06 -9.88
CA THR A 222 11.23 -8.44 -10.84
C THR A 222 11.99 -7.61 -11.87
N TRP A 223 12.91 -6.76 -11.40
CA TRP A 223 13.77 -5.99 -12.29
C TRP A 223 14.64 -6.89 -13.16
N ASP A 224 15.25 -7.93 -12.58
CA ASP A 224 16.09 -8.88 -13.30
C ASP A 224 15.28 -9.61 -14.39
N ALA A 225 14.04 -10.02 -14.12
CA ALA A 225 13.17 -10.71 -15.07
C ALA A 225 12.76 -9.84 -16.26
N GLU A 226 12.40 -8.58 -16.01
CA GLU A 226 12.03 -7.63 -17.06
C GLU A 226 13.25 -7.14 -17.86
N ASN A 227 14.46 -7.29 -17.31
CA ASN A 227 15.71 -6.84 -17.96
C ASN A 227 16.65 -7.98 -18.40
N ASP A 228 16.29 -9.26 -18.21
CA ASP A 228 17.14 -10.43 -18.55
C ASP A 228 17.47 -10.52 -20.04
N TRP A 229 16.68 -9.85 -20.89
CA TRP A 229 16.90 -9.76 -22.33
C TRP A 229 17.90 -8.66 -22.74
N ASN A 230 18.33 -7.78 -21.82
CA ASN A 230 19.20 -6.65 -22.10
C ASN A 230 20.66 -6.91 -21.67
N PRO A 231 21.58 -7.21 -22.60
CA PRO A 231 22.98 -7.57 -22.29
C PRO A 231 23.84 -6.40 -21.79
N PHE A 232 23.30 -5.18 -21.64
CA PHE A 232 24.05 -3.98 -21.25
C PHE A 232 23.81 -3.50 -19.82
N ASN A 233 22.93 -4.15 -19.06
CA ASN A 233 22.47 -3.69 -17.75
C ASN A 233 23.37 -4.09 -16.56
N GLY A 234 24.65 -4.37 -16.82
CA GLY A 234 25.65 -4.78 -15.83
C GLY A 234 26.81 -3.81 -15.62
N ILE A 235 26.66 -2.52 -15.93
CA ILE A 235 27.68 -1.47 -15.69
C ILE A 235 27.10 -0.33 -14.86
#